data_AF-A0A6J4G4M7-F1
#
_entry.id   AF-A0A6J4G4M7-F1
#
_cell.length_a   1.000
_cell.length_b   1.000
_cell.length_c   1.000
_cell.angle_alpha   90.00
_cell.angle_beta   90.00
_cell.angle_gamma   90.00
#
_symmetry.space_group_name_H-M   'P 1'
#
loop_
_entity.id
_entity.type
_entity.pdbx_description
1 polymer ?
#
loop_
_entity_poly.entity_id
_entity_poly.type
_entity_poly.pdbx_seq_one_letter_code
_entity_poly.pdbx_strand_id
1 'polypeptide(L)'
;MNAIASLHPILGNDHRVRWQEERLRMEGLPNLRFTPAGIRRARVSGLIHGLQGLFGWGVKALGLSKRATANMLDIQVTEHVLHCSALPVEFDDYSILHVSDPHFDAHPSLGPAIIAAAGATKPDLLVLTGDYRFGESGPFDLVETCMATLAARVRPRDGAWAVLGNHDTADMVPAFERHGIQCLINETMVIRRGKARLVVTGLDDVHRYYTPDAKAALDLEGHTRTNRFGLALVHSPDMAPEAAERGYDLYLCGHTHGGQICLPGGKAVMSHRPVRLGHDTTGWVKGRWTVGAMQGITSRGAGVSGIPVRFNAPPEIGIIRLKPVLGS
;
A
#
# COMPACT_ATOMS: atom_id res chain seq x y z
N MET A 1 12.31 23.38 14.20
CA MET A 1 13.06 22.23 14.76
C MET A 1 13.00 21.11 13.74
N ASN A 2 14.15 20.58 13.33
CA ASN A 2 14.22 19.49 12.35
C ASN A 2 13.62 18.22 12.97
N ALA A 3 12.82 17.51 12.18
CA ALA A 3 12.39 16.15 12.48
C ALA A 3 13.61 15.27 12.72
N ILE A 4 13.61 14.44 13.75
CA ILE A 4 14.54 13.32 13.86
C ILE A 4 13.71 12.06 13.68
N ALA A 5 13.83 11.44 12.52
CA ALA A 5 13.35 10.09 12.30
C ALA A 5 14.37 9.12 12.90
N SER A 6 13.95 8.25 13.82
CA SER A 6 14.81 7.19 14.35
C SER A 6 14.20 5.83 14.02
N LEU A 7 15.04 4.93 13.50
CA LEU A 7 14.68 3.53 13.31
C LEU A 7 14.72 2.82 14.67
N HIS A 8 13.66 2.11 15.01
CA HIS A 8 13.63 1.22 16.17
C HIS A 8 13.50 -0.22 15.65
N PRO A 9 14.64 -0.88 15.30
CA PRO A 9 14.61 -2.27 14.86
C PRO A 9 14.15 -3.15 16.03
N ILE A 10 13.13 -3.93 15.75
CA ILE A 10 12.41 -4.82 16.68
C ILE A 10 13.20 -6.09 16.90
N LEU A 11 13.74 -6.55 15.79
CA LEU A 11 14.43 -7.79 15.60
C LEU A 11 15.89 -7.35 15.44
N GLY A 12 16.81 -7.95 16.19
CA GLY A 12 18.21 -7.50 16.31
C GLY A 12 18.94 -7.33 14.97
N ASN A 13 20.22 -6.93 15.02
CA ASN A 13 20.98 -6.51 13.83
C ASN A 13 20.91 -7.45 12.60
N ASP A 14 20.67 -8.76 12.80
CA ASP A 14 20.56 -9.76 11.73
C ASP A 14 19.13 -9.99 11.20
N HIS A 15 18.14 -9.21 11.64
CA HIS A 15 16.75 -9.35 11.22
C HIS A 15 16.58 -9.32 9.71
N ARG A 16 17.11 -8.29 9.06
CA ARG A 16 16.92 -8.08 7.62
C ARG A 16 17.54 -9.19 6.79
N VAL A 17 18.68 -9.74 7.23
CA VAL A 17 19.33 -10.87 6.55
C VAL A 17 18.43 -12.12 6.64
N ARG A 18 17.98 -12.46 7.85
CA ARG A 18 17.07 -13.60 8.05
C ARG A 18 15.74 -13.44 7.31
N TRP A 19 15.17 -12.24 7.34
CA TRP A 19 13.98 -11.91 6.59
C TRP A 19 14.21 -12.11 5.09
N GLN A 20 15.30 -11.58 4.53
CA GLN A 20 15.59 -11.65 3.10
C GLN A 20 15.76 -13.10 2.66
N GLU A 21 16.53 -13.91 3.40
CA GLU A 21 16.70 -15.34 3.11
C GLU A 21 15.36 -16.08 3.09
N GLU A 22 14.52 -15.85 4.10
CA GLU A 22 13.21 -16.50 4.22
C GLU A 22 12.24 -16.02 3.13
N ARG A 23 12.20 -14.72 2.87
CA ARG A 23 11.36 -14.11 1.83
C ARG A 23 11.74 -14.64 0.44
N LEU A 24 13.03 -14.67 0.10
CA LEU A 24 13.52 -15.25 -1.16
C LEU A 24 13.20 -16.75 -1.27
N ARG A 25 13.29 -17.51 -0.17
CA ARG A 25 12.84 -18.91 -0.13
C ARG A 25 11.36 -19.05 -0.46
N MET A 26 10.51 -18.19 0.12
CA MET A 26 9.07 -18.20 -0.17
C MET A 26 8.76 -17.76 -1.62
N GLU A 27 9.48 -16.77 -2.15
CA GLU A 27 9.37 -16.33 -3.56
C GLU A 27 9.72 -17.46 -4.54
N GLY A 28 10.69 -18.32 -4.20
CA GLY A 28 11.02 -19.53 -4.95
C GLY A 28 9.93 -20.62 -4.94
N LEU A 29 8.84 -20.42 -4.20
CA LEU A 29 7.71 -21.35 -4.07
C LEU A 29 6.41 -20.71 -4.58
N PRO A 30 6.30 -20.34 -5.88
CA PRO A 30 5.21 -19.52 -6.40
C PRO A 30 3.83 -20.18 -6.28
N ASN A 31 3.78 -21.51 -6.17
CA ASN A 31 2.53 -22.27 -6.00
C ASN A 31 2.02 -22.29 -4.55
N LEU A 32 2.74 -21.67 -3.61
CA LEU A 32 2.40 -21.62 -2.20
C LEU A 32 2.10 -20.19 -1.76
N ARG A 33 1.23 -20.09 -0.75
CA ARG A 33 0.86 -18.87 -0.06
C ARG A 33 1.03 -19.11 1.43
N PHE A 34 1.86 -18.29 2.06
CA PHE A 34 2.12 -18.31 3.50
C PHE A 34 1.17 -17.31 4.15
N THR A 35 0.29 -17.79 5.02
CA THR A 35 -0.75 -16.98 5.67
C THR A 35 -0.73 -17.19 7.17
N PRO A 36 -1.35 -16.30 7.98
CA PRO A 36 -1.52 -16.54 9.41
C PRO A 36 -2.20 -17.88 9.75
N ALA A 37 -3.05 -18.38 8.84
CA ALA A 37 -3.75 -19.66 8.98
C ALA A 37 -2.96 -20.87 8.44
N GLY A 38 -1.67 -20.69 8.12
CA GLY A 38 -0.78 -21.73 7.59
C GLY A 38 -0.53 -21.63 6.08
N ILE A 39 0.24 -22.59 5.56
CA ILE A 39 0.64 -22.65 4.15
C ILE A 39 -0.49 -23.25 3.31
N ARG A 40 -0.89 -22.54 2.25
CA ARG A 40 -1.94 -22.95 1.32
C ARG A 40 -1.37 -23.03 -0.09
N ARG A 41 -1.90 -23.93 -0.93
CA ARG A 41 -1.61 -23.87 -2.37
C ARG A 41 -2.30 -22.64 -2.96
N ALA A 42 -1.52 -21.80 -3.65
CA ALA A 42 -2.06 -20.74 -4.46
C ALA A 42 -2.87 -21.38 -5.61
N ARG A 43 -4.20 -21.31 -5.53
CA ARG A 43 -5.07 -21.75 -6.61
C ARG A 43 -5.07 -20.69 -7.70
N VAL A 44 -4.08 -20.75 -8.59
CA VAL A 44 -4.16 -20.04 -9.85
C VAL A 44 -5.13 -20.80 -10.74
N SER A 45 -6.40 -20.37 -10.75
CA SER A 45 -7.39 -21.01 -11.59
C SER A 45 -7.12 -20.65 -13.04
N GLY A 46 -6.67 -21.61 -13.87
CA GLY A 46 -6.51 -21.41 -15.31
C GLY A 46 -7.78 -20.87 -16.00
N LEU A 47 -8.95 -21.12 -15.40
CA LEU A 47 -10.23 -20.53 -15.80
C LEU A 47 -10.23 -19.00 -15.64
N ILE A 48 -9.68 -18.45 -14.56
CA ILE A 48 -9.61 -17.00 -14.33
C ILE A 48 -8.72 -16.34 -15.38
N HIS A 49 -7.55 -16.91 -15.66
CA HIS A 49 -6.67 -16.40 -16.72
C HIS A 49 -7.30 -16.51 -18.11
N GLY A 50 -8.00 -17.60 -18.40
CA GLY A 50 -8.78 -17.76 -19.63
C GLY A 50 -9.86 -16.68 -19.78
N LEU A 51 -10.63 -16.43 -18.71
CA LEU A 51 -11.65 -15.37 -18.68
C LEU A 51 -11.03 -13.97 -18.83
N GLN A 52 -9.87 -13.73 -18.22
CA GLN A 52 -9.15 -12.47 -18.37
C GLN A 52 -8.68 -12.25 -19.81
N GLY A 53 -8.13 -13.29 -20.45
CA GLY A 53 -7.72 -13.24 -21.86
C GLY A 53 -8.91 -12.95 -22.79
N LEU A 54 -10.04 -13.63 -22.58
CA LEU A 54 -11.28 -13.40 -23.33
C LEU A 54 -11.82 -11.98 -23.16
N PHE A 55 -11.80 -11.45 -21.94
CA PHE A 55 -12.21 -10.07 -21.67
C PHE A 55 -11.29 -9.06 -22.38
N GLY A 56 -9.98 -9.26 -22.31
CA GLY A 56 -9.00 -8.43 -23.01
C GLY A 56 -9.21 -8.44 -24.53
N TRP A 57 -9.51 -9.61 -25.11
CA TRP A 57 -9.90 -9.72 -26.52
C TRP A 57 -11.20 -8.97 -26.83
N GLY A 58 -12.23 -9.11 -25.98
CA GLY A 58 -13.50 -8.41 -26.13
C GLY A 58 -13.35 -6.89 -26.12
N VAL A 59 -12.53 -6.34 -25.22
CA VAL A 59 -12.21 -4.90 -25.18
C VAL A 59 -11.60 -4.43 -26.51
N LYS A 60 -10.70 -5.23 -27.11
CA LYS A 60 -10.11 -4.92 -28.42
C LYS A 60 -11.14 -5.02 -29.54
N ALA A 61 -11.91 -6.11 -29.58
CA ALA A 61 -12.93 -6.36 -30.61
C ALA A 61 -14.03 -5.28 -30.63
N LEU A 62 -14.39 -4.75 -29.46
CA LEU A 62 -15.36 -3.66 -29.31
C LEU A 62 -14.78 -2.26 -29.54
N GLY A 63 -13.50 -2.13 -29.90
CA GLY A 63 -12.85 -0.83 -30.13
C GLY A 63 -12.62 0.01 -28.86
N LEU A 64 -12.68 -0.60 -27.67
CA LEU A 64 -12.61 0.10 -26.39
C LEU A 64 -11.19 0.31 -25.86
N SER A 65 -10.15 -0.13 -26.59
CA SER A 65 -8.76 -0.05 -26.14
C SER A 65 -8.31 1.38 -25.81
N LYS A 66 -8.65 2.37 -26.65
CA LYS A 66 -8.31 3.78 -26.38
C LYS A 66 -8.93 4.29 -25.09
N ARG A 67 -10.20 3.92 -24.83
CA ARG A 67 -10.91 4.28 -23.59
C ARG A 67 -10.28 3.58 -22.39
N ALA A 68 -9.92 2.31 -22.53
CA ALA A 68 -9.28 1.57 -21.45
C ALA A 68 -7.92 2.16 -21.06
N THR A 69 -7.09 2.53 -22.05
CA THR A 69 -5.83 3.25 -21.81
C THR A 69 -6.08 4.61 -21.19
N ALA A 70 -7.04 5.40 -21.70
CA ALA A 70 -7.38 6.70 -21.12
C ALA A 70 -7.80 6.57 -19.64
N ASN A 71 -8.70 5.63 -19.32
CA ASN A 71 -9.15 5.39 -17.95
C ASN A 71 -8.02 4.92 -17.01
N MET A 72 -7.07 4.13 -17.52
CA MET A 72 -5.93 3.64 -16.75
C MET A 72 -4.93 4.78 -16.45
N LEU A 73 -4.82 5.77 -17.33
CA LEU A 73 -3.90 6.89 -17.18
C LEU A 73 -4.52 8.11 -16.48
N ASP A 74 -5.82 8.07 -16.22
CA ASP A 74 -6.58 9.12 -15.52
C ASP A 74 -6.37 9.03 -13.99
N ILE A 75 -5.13 9.23 -13.55
CA ILE A 75 -4.71 9.16 -12.14
C ILE A 75 -5.38 10.27 -11.34
N GLN A 76 -6.27 9.90 -10.43
CA GLN A 76 -6.94 10.84 -9.54
C GLN A 76 -6.09 11.13 -8.30
N VAL A 77 -6.07 12.38 -7.85
CA VAL A 77 -5.57 12.73 -6.52
C VAL A 77 -6.77 12.82 -5.59
N THR A 78 -6.97 11.80 -4.76
CA THR A 78 -8.10 11.72 -3.83
C THR A 78 -7.70 12.30 -2.48
N GLU A 79 -8.37 13.35 -2.03
CA GLU A 79 -8.09 13.94 -0.71
C GLU A 79 -8.91 13.26 0.39
N HIS A 80 -8.23 13.02 1.52
CA HIS A 80 -8.78 12.42 2.70
C HIS A 80 -8.44 13.23 3.96
N VAL A 81 -9.34 14.11 4.38
CA VAL A 81 -9.25 14.74 5.72
C VAL A 81 -9.78 13.79 6.79
N LEU A 82 -8.94 13.40 7.73
CA LEU A 82 -9.26 12.50 8.85
C LEU A 82 -9.17 13.27 10.17
N HIS A 83 -10.25 13.22 10.95
CA HIS A 83 -10.28 13.78 12.29
C HIS A 83 -9.94 12.67 13.28
N CYS A 84 -8.88 12.87 14.05
CA CYS A 84 -8.21 11.86 14.83
C CYS A 84 -8.10 12.31 16.29
N SER A 85 -8.79 11.63 17.20
CA SER A 85 -8.77 11.98 18.64
C SER A 85 -7.40 11.75 19.29
N ALA A 86 -6.63 10.78 18.80
CA ALA A 86 -5.29 10.46 19.29
C ALA A 86 -4.17 11.33 18.66
N LEU A 87 -4.48 12.19 17.68
CA LEU A 87 -3.46 12.97 16.97
C LEU A 87 -2.95 14.11 17.87
N PRO A 88 -1.64 14.15 18.19
CA PRO A 88 -1.06 15.29 18.87
C PRO A 88 -1.20 16.57 18.03
N VAL A 89 -1.43 17.71 18.70
CA VAL A 89 -1.63 19.02 18.03
C VAL A 89 -0.43 19.45 17.19
N GLU A 90 0.77 18.96 17.50
CA GLU A 90 2.00 19.21 16.74
C GLU A 90 1.99 18.58 15.34
N PHE A 91 1.05 17.66 15.08
CA PHE A 91 0.80 17.04 13.78
C PHE A 91 -0.53 17.52 13.15
N ASP A 92 -1.10 18.64 13.61
CA ASP A 92 -2.22 19.27 12.89
C ASP A 92 -1.81 19.64 11.46
N ASP A 93 -2.71 19.37 10.51
CA ASP A 93 -2.49 19.49 9.06
C ASP A 93 -1.39 18.59 8.48
N TYR A 94 -0.89 17.62 9.24
CA TYR A 94 0.13 16.71 8.73
C TYR A 94 -0.39 15.93 7.53
N SER A 95 0.36 15.97 6.43
CA SER A 95 -0.06 15.47 5.13
C SER A 95 0.76 14.25 4.69
N ILE A 96 0.06 13.18 4.35
CA ILE A 96 0.64 11.90 3.90
C ILE A 96 0.17 11.65 2.46
N LEU A 97 1.11 11.58 1.52
CA LEU A 97 0.83 11.06 0.18
C LEU A 97 0.95 9.55 0.21
N HIS A 98 -0.14 8.86 -0.10
CA HIS A 98 -0.23 7.41 -0.17
C HIS A 98 -0.34 6.94 -1.62
N VAL A 99 0.67 6.21 -2.07
CA VAL A 99 0.70 5.56 -3.38
C VAL A 99 0.70 4.05 -3.17
N SER A 100 -0.22 3.34 -3.81
CA SER A 100 -0.34 1.88 -3.68
C SER A 100 -0.57 1.24 -5.04
N ASP A 101 -0.09 0.00 -5.20
CA ASP A 101 -0.30 -0.84 -6.38
C ASP A 101 -0.02 -0.10 -7.71
N PRO A 102 1.11 0.62 -7.86
CA PRO A 102 1.35 1.40 -9.07
C PRO A 102 1.68 0.52 -10.28
N HIS A 103 2.17 -0.73 -10.09
CA HIS A 103 2.58 -1.65 -11.17
C HIS A 103 3.22 -0.93 -12.37
N PHE A 104 4.33 -0.23 -12.12
CA PHE A 104 4.90 0.75 -13.05
C PHE A 104 5.23 0.20 -14.44
N ASP A 105 5.50 -1.09 -14.53
CA ASP A 105 5.84 -1.88 -15.71
C ASP A 105 4.63 -2.50 -16.43
N ALA A 106 3.40 -2.27 -15.96
CA ALA A 106 2.18 -2.71 -16.65
C ALA A 106 1.97 -1.99 -17.99
N HIS A 107 2.41 -0.72 -18.07
CA HIS A 107 2.32 0.10 -19.27
C HIS A 107 3.33 1.26 -19.23
N PRO A 108 4.06 1.57 -20.31
CA PRO A 108 5.15 2.57 -20.29
C PRO A 108 4.71 3.98 -19.89
N SER A 109 3.45 4.35 -20.14
CA SER A 109 2.90 5.68 -19.76
C SER A 109 2.42 5.77 -18.31
N LEU A 110 2.33 4.66 -17.59
CA LEU A 110 1.74 4.63 -16.24
C LEU A 110 2.64 5.30 -15.20
N GLY A 111 3.94 4.96 -15.19
CA GLY A 111 4.93 5.62 -14.33
C GLY A 111 4.96 7.15 -14.50
N PRO A 112 5.11 7.69 -15.73
CA PRO A 112 5.04 9.12 -15.97
C PRO A 112 3.74 9.77 -15.48
N ALA A 113 2.57 9.13 -15.69
CA ALA A 113 1.29 9.67 -15.24
C ALA A 113 1.19 9.74 -13.70
N ILE A 114 1.58 8.67 -13.00
CA ILE A 114 1.59 8.61 -11.54
C ILE A 114 2.57 9.63 -10.95
N ILE A 115 3.79 9.70 -11.50
CA ILE A 115 4.83 10.65 -11.05
C ILE A 115 4.37 12.09 -11.28
N ALA A 116 3.71 12.38 -12.40
CA ALA A 116 3.17 13.71 -12.67
C ALA A 116 2.09 14.11 -11.66
N ALA A 117 1.13 13.22 -11.37
CA ALA A 117 0.09 13.45 -10.38
C ALA A 117 0.67 13.64 -8.97
N ALA A 118 1.58 12.76 -8.55
CA ALA A 118 2.24 12.82 -7.25
C ALA A 118 3.13 14.06 -7.10
N GLY A 119 3.89 14.43 -8.16
CA GLY A 119 4.79 15.57 -8.17
C GLY A 119 4.11 16.94 -8.12
N ALA A 120 2.80 16.99 -8.33
CA ALA A 120 1.98 18.19 -8.11
C ALA A 120 1.65 18.41 -6.63
N THR A 121 1.91 17.43 -5.77
CA THR A 121 1.64 17.47 -4.33
C THR A 121 2.91 17.85 -3.55
N LYS A 122 2.75 18.30 -2.29
CA LYS A 122 3.85 18.65 -1.38
C LYS A 122 3.58 18.08 0.02
N PRO A 123 3.60 16.75 0.18
CA PRO A 123 3.26 16.11 1.44
C PRO A 123 4.39 16.23 2.47
N ASP A 124 4.06 16.08 3.74
CA ASP A 124 5.07 15.88 4.78
C ASP A 124 5.70 14.49 4.67
N LEU A 125 4.92 13.45 4.37
CA LEU A 125 5.38 12.06 4.22
C LEU A 125 4.89 11.44 2.92
N LEU A 126 5.76 10.71 2.21
CA LEU A 126 5.35 9.80 1.14
C LEU A 126 5.34 8.37 1.70
N VAL A 127 4.23 7.67 1.56
CA VAL A 127 4.11 6.24 1.89
C VAL A 127 3.71 5.43 0.67
N LEU A 128 4.37 4.30 0.51
CA LEU A 128 4.27 3.39 -0.62
C LEU A 128 3.88 2.01 -0.09
N THR A 129 2.69 1.50 -0.44
CA THR A 129 2.16 0.27 0.18
C THR A 129 2.20 -0.96 -0.72
N GLY A 130 3.24 -1.12 -1.53
CA GLY A 130 3.53 -2.35 -2.26
C GLY A 130 2.88 -2.46 -3.66
N ASP A 131 3.21 -3.56 -4.32
CA ASP A 131 2.85 -3.94 -5.70
C ASP A 131 3.37 -2.93 -6.75
N TYR A 132 4.68 -2.72 -6.73
CA TYR A 132 5.36 -1.82 -7.65
C TYR A 132 5.53 -2.41 -9.06
N ARG A 133 5.56 -3.74 -9.15
CA ARG A 133 5.72 -4.52 -10.39
C ARG A 133 4.45 -5.27 -10.75
N PHE A 134 4.17 -5.39 -12.04
CA PHE A 134 3.02 -6.08 -12.62
C PHE A 134 3.23 -7.58 -12.67
N GLY A 135 4.38 -8.03 -13.19
CA GLY A 135 4.77 -9.44 -13.14
C GLY A 135 5.23 -9.84 -11.74
N GLU A 136 5.23 -11.14 -11.42
CA GLU A 136 5.77 -11.69 -10.16
C GLU A 136 7.25 -12.10 -10.28
N SER A 137 7.81 -12.12 -11.50
CA SER A 137 9.21 -12.48 -11.78
C SER A 137 9.78 -11.69 -12.95
N GLY A 138 11.13 -11.67 -13.08
CA GLY A 138 11.84 -10.87 -14.09
C GLY A 138 12.43 -9.56 -13.55
N PRO A 139 13.10 -8.79 -14.44
CA PRO A 139 13.81 -7.56 -14.08
C PRO A 139 12.87 -6.46 -13.61
N PHE A 140 13.38 -5.54 -12.79
CA PHE A 140 12.62 -4.44 -12.21
C PHE A 140 13.27 -3.06 -12.42
N ASP A 141 14.18 -2.90 -13.38
CA ASP A 141 14.91 -1.65 -13.62
C ASP A 141 13.98 -0.45 -13.88
N LEU A 142 12.88 -0.67 -14.61
CA LEU A 142 11.85 0.35 -14.84
C LEU A 142 11.16 0.76 -13.53
N VAL A 143 10.90 -0.21 -12.66
CA VAL A 143 10.29 0.03 -11.34
C VAL A 143 11.24 0.82 -10.46
N GLU A 144 12.52 0.44 -10.39
CA GLU A 144 13.55 1.18 -9.65
C GLU A 144 13.66 2.63 -10.16
N THR A 145 13.68 2.82 -11.48
CA THR A 145 13.73 4.16 -12.10
C THR A 145 12.50 5.01 -11.76
N CYS A 146 11.31 4.42 -11.82
CA CYS A 146 10.06 5.11 -11.47
C CYS A 146 10.03 5.49 -9.98
N MET A 147 10.44 4.58 -9.09
CA MET A 147 10.52 4.82 -7.65
C MET A 147 11.50 5.95 -7.32
N ALA A 148 12.71 5.90 -7.89
CA ALA A 148 13.72 6.95 -7.73
C ALA A 148 13.19 8.32 -8.20
N THR A 149 12.56 8.36 -9.38
CA THR A 149 12.00 9.59 -9.95
C THR A 149 10.84 10.12 -9.11
N LEU A 150 9.96 9.24 -8.62
CA LEU A 150 8.85 9.60 -7.75
C LEU A 150 9.34 10.28 -6.47
N ALA A 151 10.28 9.64 -5.75
CA ALA A 151 10.85 10.20 -4.52
C ALA A 151 11.54 11.56 -4.78
N ALA A 152 12.33 11.64 -5.85
CA ALA A 152 13.04 12.86 -6.23
C ALA A 152 12.11 14.01 -6.66
N ARG A 153 10.92 13.69 -7.19
CA ARG A 153 9.93 14.67 -7.66
C ARG A 153 9.02 15.16 -6.54
N VAL A 154 8.63 14.29 -5.61
CA VAL A 154 7.75 14.62 -4.47
C VAL A 154 8.52 15.35 -3.38
N ARG A 155 9.74 14.92 -3.05
CA ARG A 155 10.60 15.50 -2.00
C ARG A 155 9.85 15.74 -0.67
N PRO A 156 9.29 14.67 -0.06
CA PRO A 156 8.55 14.77 1.19
C PRO A 156 9.46 15.26 2.33
N ARG A 157 8.91 16.07 3.23
CA ARG A 157 9.65 16.71 4.33
C ARG A 157 10.26 15.71 5.33
N ASP A 158 9.49 14.69 5.69
CA ASP A 158 9.83 13.67 6.69
C ASP A 158 10.25 12.32 6.05
N GLY A 159 10.39 12.29 4.72
CA GLY A 159 10.94 11.15 3.97
C GLY A 159 9.91 10.36 3.15
N ALA A 160 10.42 9.36 2.42
CA ALA A 160 9.63 8.45 1.60
C ALA A 160 9.79 7.02 2.12
N TRP A 161 8.70 6.38 2.53
CA TRP A 161 8.72 5.08 3.18
C TRP A 161 7.90 4.06 2.39
N ALA A 162 8.38 2.83 2.33
CA ALA A 162 7.79 1.78 1.51
C ALA A 162 7.62 0.48 2.29
N VAL A 163 6.57 -0.26 1.98
CA VAL A 163 6.45 -1.70 2.28
C VAL A 163 6.37 -2.49 0.99
N LEU A 164 6.53 -3.82 1.05
CA LEU A 164 6.41 -4.69 -0.12
C LEU A 164 4.99 -5.26 -0.24
N GLY A 165 4.56 -5.46 -1.47
CA GLY A 165 3.37 -6.22 -1.81
C GLY A 165 3.69 -7.67 -2.21
N ASN A 166 2.67 -8.38 -2.69
CA ASN A 166 2.81 -9.78 -3.08
C ASN A 166 3.41 -9.96 -4.48
N HIS A 167 3.50 -8.91 -5.28
CA HIS A 167 4.21 -8.93 -6.56
C HIS A 167 5.70 -8.62 -6.39
N ASP A 168 6.08 -7.93 -5.32
CA ASP A 168 7.43 -7.40 -5.10
C ASP A 168 8.41 -8.45 -4.58
N THR A 169 9.68 -8.31 -4.95
CA THR A 169 10.77 -9.18 -4.50
C THR A 169 11.59 -8.53 -3.40
N ALA A 170 12.15 -9.32 -2.49
CA ALA A 170 13.06 -8.85 -1.46
C ALA A 170 14.23 -8.02 -2.01
N ASP A 171 14.70 -8.33 -3.23
CA ASP A 171 15.82 -7.63 -3.88
C ASP A 171 15.53 -6.15 -4.20
N MET A 172 14.26 -5.74 -4.19
CA MET A 172 13.87 -4.35 -4.38
C MET A 172 14.21 -3.46 -3.17
N VAL A 173 14.28 -4.03 -1.96
CA VAL A 173 14.56 -3.26 -0.73
C VAL A 173 15.87 -2.47 -0.83
N PRO A 174 17.04 -3.12 -1.04
CA PRO A 174 18.29 -2.38 -1.18
C PRO A 174 18.26 -1.44 -2.40
N ALA A 175 17.54 -1.78 -3.46
CA ALA A 175 17.41 -0.92 -4.64
C ALA A 175 16.69 0.40 -4.31
N PHE A 176 15.56 0.34 -3.60
CA PHE A 176 14.79 1.52 -3.21
C PHE A 176 15.52 2.36 -2.15
N GLU A 177 16.19 1.72 -1.19
CA GLU A 177 16.93 2.43 -0.14
C GLU A 177 18.10 3.24 -0.66
N ARG A 178 18.77 2.79 -1.75
CA ARG A 178 19.80 3.60 -2.44
C ARG A 178 19.27 4.92 -2.99
N HIS A 179 17.96 5.03 -3.24
CA HIS A 179 17.30 6.24 -3.73
C HIS A 179 16.61 7.03 -2.60
N GLY A 180 16.91 6.72 -1.34
CA GLY A 180 16.37 7.42 -0.17
C GLY A 180 14.93 7.05 0.18
N ILE A 181 14.44 5.92 -0.33
CA ILE A 181 13.13 5.36 0.04
C ILE A 181 13.37 4.30 1.11
N GLN A 182 12.98 4.60 2.35
CA GLN A 182 13.17 3.69 3.47
C GLN A 182 12.15 2.56 3.41
N CYS A 183 12.60 1.32 3.22
CA CYS A 183 11.72 0.17 3.30
C CYS A 183 11.50 -0.20 4.78
N LEU A 184 10.25 -0.36 5.19
CA LEU A 184 9.84 -0.77 6.52
C LEU A 184 9.37 -2.22 6.46
N ILE A 185 10.30 -3.14 6.71
CA ILE A 185 10.03 -4.56 6.64
C ILE A 185 9.82 -5.09 8.04
N ASN A 186 8.57 -5.24 8.48
CA ASN A 186 8.25 -5.59 9.87
C ASN A 186 9.02 -4.69 10.85
N GLU A 187 9.01 -3.37 10.59
CA GLU A 187 9.87 -2.36 11.21
C GLU A 187 9.06 -1.12 11.60
N THR A 188 9.54 -0.43 12.64
CA THR A 188 8.91 0.80 13.14
C THR A 188 9.87 1.98 13.08
N MET A 189 9.37 3.11 12.57
CA MET A 189 10.02 4.40 12.60
C MET A 189 9.18 5.42 13.37
N VAL A 190 9.85 6.38 13.99
CA VAL A 190 9.18 7.44 14.75
C VAL A 190 9.61 8.80 14.26
N ILE A 191 8.66 9.61 13.79
CA ILE A 191 8.86 11.04 13.54
C ILE A 191 8.51 11.80 14.82
N ARG A 192 9.44 12.64 15.28
CA ARG A 192 9.27 13.46 16.49
C ARG A 192 9.03 14.93 16.17
N ARG A 193 8.14 15.55 16.95
CA ARG A 193 7.91 16.99 17.03
C ARG A 193 7.81 17.36 18.52
N GLY A 194 8.91 17.82 19.12
CA GLY A 194 8.98 17.98 20.58
C GLY A 194 8.80 16.63 21.29
N LYS A 195 7.78 16.53 22.16
CA LYS A 195 7.40 15.27 22.82
C LYS A 195 6.42 14.43 22.01
N ALA A 196 5.81 14.99 20.96
CA ALA A 196 4.83 14.31 20.14
C ALA A 196 5.51 13.34 19.18
N ARG A 197 4.86 12.20 18.97
CA ARG A 197 5.38 11.09 18.16
C ARG A 197 4.37 10.67 17.10
N LEU A 198 4.78 10.62 15.85
CA LEU A 198 4.10 9.86 14.81
C LEU A 198 4.87 8.54 14.64
N VAL A 199 4.28 7.47 15.14
CA VAL A 199 4.84 6.12 15.11
C VAL A 199 4.32 5.42 13.89
N VAL A 200 5.21 4.94 13.03
CA VAL A 200 4.84 4.32 11.76
C VAL A 200 5.47 2.95 11.65
N THR A 201 4.62 1.95 11.49
CA THR A 201 5.03 0.55 11.45
C THR A 201 4.66 0.00 10.08
N GLY A 202 5.67 -0.45 9.35
CA GLY A 202 5.49 -1.14 8.08
C GLY A 202 5.67 -2.63 8.25
N LEU A 203 4.79 -3.40 7.61
CA LEU A 203 4.88 -4.86 7.57
C LEU A 203 5.34 -5.31 6.19
N ASP A 204 6.05 -6.43 6.14
CA ASP A 204 6.19 -7.15 4.88
C ASP A 204 4.83 -7.70 4.41
N ASP A 205 4.74 -8.19 3.17
CA ASP A 205 3.50 -8.73 2.61
C ASP A 205 2.96 -9.92 3.42
N VAL A 206 1.88 -9.64 4.16
CA VAL A 206 1.13 -10.63 4.94
C VAL A 206 0.13 -11.41 4.11
N HIS A 207 -0.14 -10.98 2.86
CA HIS A 207 -1.07 -11.70 2.01
C HIS A 207 -0.47 -13.02 1.57
N ARG A 208 0.74 -13.02 1.01
CA ARG A 208 1.39 -14.21 0.43
C ARG A 208 2.64 -14.66 1.18
N TYR A 209 3.33 -13.77 1.87
CA TYR A 209 4.63 -14.02 2.46
C TYR A 209 4.63 -13.85 3.99
N TYR A 210 3.50 -14.17 4.63
CA TYR A 210 3.34 -13.97 6.06
C TYR A 210 4.38 -14.74 6.90
N THR A 211 4.99 -14.02 7.85
CA THR A 211 5.76 -14.57 8.97
C THR A 211 5.22 -14.02 10.30
N PRO A 212 5.48 -14.69 11.44
CA PRO A 212 5.11 -14.17 12.76
C PRO A 212 5.73 -12.80 13.10
N ASP A 213 6.83 -12.42 12.44
CA ASP A 213 7.50 -11.14 12.62
C ASP A 213 6.59 -9.96 12.27
N ALA A 214 5.66 -10.13 11.32
CA ALA A 214 4.67 -9.10 10.99
C ALA A 214 3.76 -8.77 12.18
N LYS A 215 3.34 -9.80 12.93
CA LYS A 215 2.54 -9.60 14.15
C LYS A 215 3.38 -8.99 15.27
N ALA A 216 4.60 -9.48 15.44
CA ALA A 216 5.53 -8.96 16.45
C ALA A 216 5.85 -7.47 16.21
N ALA A 217 5.95 -7.05 14.95
CA ALA A 217 6.23 -5.67 14.61
C ALA A 217 5.14 -4.69 15.03
N LEU A 218 3.88 -5.14 15.07
CA LEU A 218 2.80 -4.30 15.56
C LEU A 218 2.83 -4.12 17.09
N ASP A 219 3.56 -4.94 17.85
CA ASP A 219 3.50 -4.94 19.33
C ASP A 219 4.27 -3.76 20.00
N LEU A 220 5.15 -3.04 19.29
CA LEU A 220 6.25 -2.28 19.94
C LEU A 220 5.92 -0.98 20.63
N GLU A 221 4.81 -0.34 20.29
CA GLU A 221 4.41 0.94 20.91
C GLU A 221 3.04 0.80 21.61
N GLY A 222 2.60 -0.44 21.84
CA GLY A 222 1.28 -0.77 22.37
C GLY A 222 1.02 -0.30 23.81
N HIS A 223 2.07 0.02 24.59
CA HIS A 223 1.91 0.29 26.03
C HIS A 223 2.04 1.76 26.44
N THR A 224 2.56 2.66 25.59
CA THR A 224 2.60 4.11 25.90
C THR A 224 1.81 4.91 24.87
N ARG A 225 0.50 5.01 25.08
CA ARG A 225 -0.41 5.78 24.20
C ARG A 225 -0.30 7.30 24.36
N THR A 226 0.53 7.77 25.28
CA THR A 226 0.67 9.20 25.56
C THR A 226 1.43 9.89 24.44
N ASN A 227 0.82 10.95 23.93
CA ASN A 227 1.39 11.86 22.93
C ASN A 227 1.91 11.16 21.66
N ARG A 228 1.21 10.10 21.22
CA ARG A 228 1.54 9.38 19.98
C ARG A 228 0.35 9.23 19.06
N PHE A 229 0.62 9.20 17.76
CA PHE A 229 -0.29 8.74 16.71
C PHE A 229 0.33 7.54 16.01
N GLY A 230 -0.36 6.41 15.94
CA GLY A 230 0.12 5.16 15.34
C GLY A 230 -0.44 4.96 13.93
N LEU A 231 0.46 4.79 12.96
CA LEU A 231 0.15 4.51 11.56
C LEU A 231 0.70 3.13 11.17
N ALA A 232 -0.17 2.24 10.71
CA ALA A 232 0.20 0.95 10.14
C ALA A 232 0.20 1.04 8.61
N LEU A 233 1.32 0.63 8.00
CA LEU A 233 1.48 0.47 6.55
C LEU A 233 1.53 -1.02 6.24
N VAL A 234 0.51 -1.51 5.53
CA VAL A 234 0.42 -2.92 5.16
C VAL A 234 -0.12 -2.99 3.75
N HIS A 235 0.42 -3.88 2.93
CA HIS A 235 -0.04 -3.98 1.54
C HIS A 235 -1.52 -4.38 1.44
N SER A 236 -1.99 -5.33 2.25
CA SER A 236 -3.38 -5.80 2.26
C SER A 236 -4.13 -5.41 3.55
N PRO A 237 -5.48 -5.47 3.58
CA PRO A 237 -6.24 -5.23 4.82
C PRO A 237 -6.23 -6.43 5.79
N ASP A 238 -5.36 -7.43 5.61
CA ASP A 238 -5.43 -8.71 6.32
C ASP A 238 -5.06 -8.61 7.81
N MET A 239 -4.27 -7.59 8.22
CA MET A 239 -3.84 -7.38 9.60
C MET A 239 -4.57 -6.22 10.30
N ALA A 240 -5.68 -5.72 9.72
CA ALA A 240 -6.42 -4.61 10.29
C ALA A 240 -6.99 -4.89 11.70
N PRO A 241 -7.57 -6.08 11.99
CA PRO A 241 -8.00 -6.42 13.35
C PRO A 241 -6.85 -6.41 14.35
N GLU A 242 -5.72 -7.04 14.01
CA GLU A 242 -4.54 -7.15 14.87
C GLU A 242 -3.92 -5.79 15.17
N ALA A 243 -3.87 -4.88 14.18
CA ALA A 243 -3.40 -3.51 14.36
C ALA A 243 -4.37 -2.70 15.24
N ALA A 244 -5.67 -2.85 15.06
CA ALA A 244 -6.66 -2.16 15.89
C ALA A 244 -6.58 -2.60 17.36
N GLU A 245 -6.42 -3.91 17.62
CA GLU A 245 -6.23 -4.47 18.95
C GLU A 245 -4.98 -3.90 19.66
N ARG A 246 -3.94 -3.57 18.89
CA ARG A 246 -2.69 -2.97 19.39
C ARG A 246 -2.76 -1.44 19.49
N GLY A 247 -3.91 -0.87 19.15
CA GLY A 247 -4.18 0.55 19.32
C GLY A 247 -3.54 1.45 18.28
N TYR A 248 -3.32 0.97 17.06
CA TYR A 248 -3.04 1.86 15.93
C TYR A 248 -4.25 2.76 15.65
N ASP A 249 -3.97 3.96 15.14
CA ASP A 249 -4.96 5.01 14.96
C ASP A 249 -5.32 5.18 13.47
N LEU A 250 -4.37 4.88 12.58
CA LEU A 250 -4.55 4.86 11.12
C LEU A 250 -3.95 3.60 10.49
N TYR A 251 -4.64 3.01 9.52
CA TYR A 251 -4.19 1.89 8.70
C TYR A 251 -4.29 2.22 7.22
N LEU A 252 -3.19 2.11 6.48
CA LEU A 252 -3.16 2.36 5.04
C LEU A 252 -2.77 1.08 4.29
N CYS A 253 -3.59 0.70 3.31
CA CYS A 253 -3.34 -0.47 2.47
C CYS A 253 -3.88 -0.32 1.04
N GLY A 254 -3.58 -1.30 0.18
CA GLY A 254 -4.07 -1.41 -1.19
C GLY A 254 -4.50 -2.84 -1.52
N HIS A 255 -3.79 -3.51 -2.43
CA HIS A 255 -3.93 -4.92 -2.85
C HIS A 255 -5.20 -5.25 -3.66
N THR A 256 -6.29 -4.53 -3.41
CA THR A 256 -7.62 -4.87 -3.95
C THR A 256 -7.97 -4.17 -5.25
N HIS A 257 -7.18 -3.15 -5.64
CA HIS A 257 -7.40 -2.29 -6.81
C HIS A 257 -8.79 -1.63 -6.89
N GLY A 258 -9.55 -1.60 -5.78
CA GLY A 258 -10.96 -1.19 -5.80
C GLY A 258 -11.86 -2.08 -6.66
N GLY A 259 -11.39 -3.29 -6.99
CA GLY A 259 -12.00 -4.24 -7.92
C GLY A 259 -11.66 -4.03 -9.39
N GLN A 260 -11.00 -2.92 -9.77
CA GLN A 260 -10.53 -2.52 -11.11
C GLN A 260 -11.59 -2.42 -12.24
N ILE A 261 -12.57 -3.31 -12.27
CA ILE A 261 -13.70 -3.33 -13.18
C ILE A 261 -14.96 -3.28 -12.31
N CYS A 262 -15.63 -2.15 -12.37
CA CYS A 262 -16.84 -1.89 -11.63
C CYS A 262 -18.03 -1.69 -12.58
N LEU A 263 -19.22 -2.11 -12.13
CA LEU A 263 -20.48 -1.66 -12.71
C LEU A 263 -20.67 -0.15 -12.48
N PRO A 264 -21.55 0.52 -13.24
CA PRO A 264 -21.97 1.89 -12.93
C PRO A 264 -22.35 2.03 -11.44
N GLY A 265 -21.91 3.13 -10.82
CA GLY A 265 -22.02 3.31 -9.37
C GLY A 265 -20.89 2.65 -8.55
N GLY A 266 -19.84 2.14 -9.19
CA GLY A 266 -18.62 1.71 -8.50
C GLY A 266 -18.71 0.35 -7.81
N LYS A 267 -19.66 -0.51 -8.18
CA LYS A 267 -19.79 -1.86 -7.61
C LYS A 267 -18.79 -2.80 -8.26
N ALA A 268 -17.83 -3.31 -7.50
CA ALA A 268 -16.79 -4.23 -7.99
C ALA A 268 -17.42 -5.53 -8.51
N VAL A 269 -17.02 -5.94 -9.73
CA VAL A 269 -17.44 -7.21 -10.33
C VAL A 269 -16.62 -8.37 -9.75
N MET A 270 -15.33 -8.13 -9.51
CA MET A 270 -14.38 -9.07 -8.89
C MET A 270 -13.39 -8.28 -8.02
N SER A 271 -12.79 -8.94 -7.03
CA SER A 271 -11.71 -8.37 -6.21
C SER A 271 -10.87 -9.52 -5.62
N HIS A 272 -9.64 -9.21 -5.19
CA HIS A 272 -8.74 -10.14 -4.51
C HIS A 272 -9.20 -10.51 -3.09
N ARG A 273 -10.24 -9.83 -2.58
CA ARG A 273 -11.03 -10.26 -1.40
C ARG A 273 -12.40 -10.79 -1.86
N PRO A 274 -13.01 -11.75 -1.13
CA PRO A 274 -14.35 -12.22 -1.46
C PRO A 274 -15.36 -11.08 -1.39
N VAL A 275 -15.86 -10.63 -2.55
CA VAL A 275 -17.00 -9.72 -2.65
C VAL A 275 -18.23 -10.58 -2.91
N ARG A 276 -19.18 -10.64 -1.97
CA ARG A 276 -20.54 -11.07 -2.34
C ARG A 276 -21.06 -9.99 -3.28
N LEU A 277 -21.44 -10.35 -4.51
CA LEU A 277 -21.92 -9.44 -5.57
C LEU A 277 -22.45 -8.10 -5.02
N GLY A 278 -21.65 -7.04 -5.15
CA GLY A 278 -22.03 -5.67 -4.82
C GLY A 278 -22.01 -5.25 -3.36
N HIS A 279 -21.58 -6.08 -2.41
CA HIS A 279 -21.49 -5.73 -0.98
C HIS A 279 -20.05 -5.83 -0.47
N ASP A 280 -19.35 -4.71 -0.50
CA ASP A 280 -18.22 -4.47 0.40
C ASP A 280 -18.80 -3.96 1.73
N THR A 281 -19.12 -4.87 2.64
CA THR A 281 -19.72 -4.50 3.94
C THR A 281 -18.71 -3.92 4.91
N THR A 282 -17.40 -3.97 4.61
CA THR A 282 -16.34 -3.56 5.53
C THR A 282 -15.56 -2.34 5.03
N GLY A 283 -15.75 -1.91 3.77
CA GLY A 283 -14.94 -0.88 3.13
C GLY A 283 -13.52 -1.35 2.78
N TRP A 284 -13.23 -2.65 2.93
CA TRP A 284 -11.89 -3.23 2.77
C TRP A 284 -11.55 -3.52 1.31
N VAL A 285 -12.47 -3.27 0.37
CA VAL A 285 -12.18 -3.31 -1.07
C VAL A 285 -11.75 -1.93 -1.56
N LYS A 286 -12.23 -0.85 -0.95
CA LYS A 286 -11.78 0.52 -1.25
C LYS A 286 -12.36 1.55 -0.30
N GLY A 287 -11.64 2.66 -0.19
CA GLY A 287 -12.07 3.84 0.53
C GLY A 287 -11.88 3.69 2.03
N ARG A 288 -12.63 4.51 2.78
CA ARG A 288 -12.50 4.64 4.23
C ARG A 288 -13.31 3.58 4.97
N TRP A 289 -12.76 3.11 6.07
CA TRP A 289 -13.40 2.17 6.99
C TRP A 289 -12.90 2.39 8.41
N THR A 290 -13.52 1.71 9.37
CA THR A 290 -13.12 1.74 10.78
C THR A 290 -13.12 0.34 11.39
N VAL A 291 -12.17 0.09 12.29
CA VAL A 291 -12.13 -1.11 13.15
C VAL A 291 -11.87 -0.63 14.57
N GLY A 292 -12.87 -0.72 15.44
CA GLY A 292 -12.81 -0.07 16.75
C GLY A 292 -12.62 1.45 16.60
N ALA A 293 -11.60 2.00 17.25
CA ALA A 293 -11.23 3.41 17.13
C ALA A 293 -10.27 3.72 15.97
N MET A 294 -9.70 2.69 15.32
CA MET A 294 -8.75 2.85 14.23
C MET A 294 -9.48 3.21 12.94
N GLN A 295 -9.01 4.24 12.25
CA GLN A 295 -9.45 4.56 10.89
C GLN A 295 -8.58 3.80 9.88
N GLY A 296 -9.17 3.40 8.76
CA GLY A 296 -8.46 2.71 7.70
C GLY A 296 -8.82 3.26 6.32
N ILE A 297 -7.86 3.18 5.40
CA ILE A 297 -8.06 3.50 3.99
C ILE A 297 -7.50 2.37 3.15
N THR A 298 -8.36 1.77 2.32
CA THR A 298 -7.94 0.87 1.25
C THR A 298 -7.89 1.65 -0.06
N SER A 299 -6.68 1.86 -0.57
CA SER A 299 -6.46 2.49 -1.86
C SER A 299 -7.03 1.64 -3.00
N ARG A 300 -7.57 2.32 -4.02
CA ARG A 300 -8.00 1.69 -5.27
C ARG A 300 -6.84 1.35 -6.21
N GLY A 301 -5.60 1.65 -5.79
CA GLY A 301 -4.38 1.45 -6.54
C GLY A 301 -4.20 2.50 -7.64
N ALA A 302 -2.94 2.90 -7.86
CA ALA A 302 -2.58 3.85 -8.91
C ALA A 302 -2.41 3.15 -10.28
N GLY A 303 -2.10 1.85 -10.27
CA GLY A 303 -1.81 1.07 -11.47
C GLY A 303 -2.93 0.12 -11.89
N VAL A 304 -2.60 -1.02 -12.46
CA VAL A 304 -3.55 -2.05 -12.91
C VAL A 304 -3.00 -3.44 -12.58
N SER A 305 -3.87 -4.43 -12.43
CA SER A 305 -3.51 -5.82 -12.15
C SER A 305 -4.23 -6.79 -13.11
N GLY A 306 -3.53 -7.83 -13.55
CA GLY A 306 -4.04 -8.88 -14.44
C GLY A 306 -4.30 -8.41 -15.89
N ILE A 307 -5.34 -7.61 -16.11
CA ILE A 307 -5.65 -7.02 -17.42
C ILE A 307 -5.47 -5.50 -17.30
N PRO A 308 -4.74 -4.84 -18.20
CA PRO A 308 -4.43 -3.41 -18.10
C PRO A 308 -5.62 -2.53 -18.53
N VAL A 309 -6.73 -2.63 -17.81
CA VAL A 309 -7.99 -1.95 -18.11
C VAL A 309 -8.68 -1.55 -16.81
N ARG A 310 -9.22 -0.32 -16.76
CA ARG A 310 -10.05 0.18 -15.66
C ARG A 310 -11.40 0.67 -16.20
N PHE A 311 -12.50 0.29 -15.54
CA PHE A 311 -13.85 0.77 -15.86
C PHE A 311 -14.63 1.08 -14.59
N ASN A 312 -15.17 2.30 -14.48
CA ASN A 312 -15.86 2.83 -13.29
C ASN A 312 -15.05 2.68 -11.99
N ALA A 313 -13.73 2.54 -12.14
CA ALA A 313 -12.77 2.33 -11.08
C ALA A 313 -11.51 3.19 -11.36
N PRO A 314 -11.63 4.53 -11.52
CA PRO A 314 -10.47 5.40 -11.72
C PRO A 314 -9.35 5.07 -10.71
N PRO A 315 -8.10 4.98 -11.19
CA PRO A 315 -6.92 4.81 -10.35
C PRO A 315 -6.71 6.05 -9.49
N GLU A 316 -6.09 5.89 -8.34
CA GLU A 316 -5.88 7.00 -7.42
C GLU A 316 -4.53 6.96 -6.71
N ILE A 317 -4.09 8.15 -6.32
CA ILE A 317 -3.14 8.38 -5.24
C ILE A 317 -3.85 9.20 -4.16
N GLY A 318 -3.65 8.84 -2.89
CA GLY A 318 -4.36 9.46 -1.77
C GLY A 318 -3.53 10.56 -1.11
N ILE A 319 -4.12 11.72 -0.84
CA ILE A 319 -3.56 12.72 0.09
C ILE A 319 -4.35 12.65 1.39
N ILE A 320 -3.74 12.09 2.44
CA ILE A 320 -4.35 12.00 3.76
C ILE A 320 -3.89 13.20 4.59
N ARG A 321 -4.84 14.03 5.03
CA ARG A 321 -4.61 15.12 5.98
C ARG A 321 -5.10 14.73 7.35
N LEU A 322 -4.22 14.79 8.33
CA LEU A 322 -4.54 14.49 9.72
C LEU A 322 -4.96 15.77 10.45
N LYS A 323 -6.11 15.71 11.12
CA LYS A 323 -6.65 16.80 11.95
C LYS A 323 -6.91 16.29 13.36
N PRO A 324 -6.49 17.00 14.42
CA PRO A 324 -6.89 16.64 15.76
C PRO A 324 -8.39 16.89 15.94
N VAL A 325 -9.06 16.10 16.78
CA VAL A 325 -10.40 16.45 17.25
C VAL A 325 -10.22 17.51 18.36
N LEU A 326 -10.44 18.78 18.03
CA LEU A 326 -10.47 19.83 19.04
C LEU A 326 -11.72 19.65 19.90
N GLY A 327 -11.55 19.43 21.20
CA GLY A 327 -12.67 19.40 22.13
C GLY A 327 -13.36 20.76 22.17
N SER A 328 -14.69 20.75 22.03
CA SER A 328 -15.58 21.87 22.37
C SER A 328 -15.56 22.19 23.85
#